data_AF-A0A529MY67-F1
#
_entry.id   AF-A0A529MY67-F1
#
_cell.length_a   1.000
_cell.length_b   1.000
_cell.length_c   1.000
_cell.angle_alpha   90.00
_cell.angle_beta   90.00
_cell.angle_gamma   90.00
#
_symmetry.space_group_name_H-M   'P 1'
#
loop_
_entity.id
_entity.type
_entity.pdbx_description
1 polymer ?
#
loop_
_entity_poly.entity_id
_entity_poly.type
_entity_poly.pdbx_seq_one_letter_code
_entity_poly.pdbx_strand_id
1 'polypeptide(L)'
;SHAEHFGASVSFSFTDFLTPSSIIWSDDDGETLKTVKAQPARFDASPFISEQFEARSSDGTMIPYFVVRRRDQGGPVPTLLYGYGGFEVPLLPGYAGVRGRLWLEKGNAYVQANIRGGGEFGPAWHQAALKGNRQN
;
A
#
# COMPACT_ATOMS: atom_id res chain seq x y z
N SER A 1 16.61 36.74 17.19
CA SER A 1 16.44 35.28 17.26
C SER A 1 15.02 35.00 17.74
N HIS A 2 14.09 34.86 16.81
CA HIS A 2 12.68 34.56 17.12
C HIS A 2 12.22 33.49 16.14
N ALA A 3 12.71 32.28 16.37
CA ALA A 3 11.98 31.09 15.96
C ALA A 3 11.29 30.61 17.24
N GLU A 4 10.03 31.03 17.45
CA GLU A 4 9.17 30.25 18.34
C GLU A 4 9.03 28.89 17.68
N HIS A 5 9.76 27.92 18.24
CA HIS A 5 9.81 26.56 17.76
C HIS A 5 8.40 25.97 17.79
N PHE A 6 7.92 25.52 16.63
CA PHE A 6 6.76 24.64 16.52
C PHE A 6 6.85 23.60 17.64
N GLY A 7 5.75 23.40 18.37
CA GLY A 7 5.71 22.50 19.53
C GLY A 7 6.27 21.11 19.19
N ALA A 8 6.72 20.41 20.22
CA ALA A 8 7.32 19.07 20.14
C ALA A 8 6.30 17.98 19.78
N SER A 9 5.36 18.23 18.88
CA SER A 9 4.32 17.28 18.48
C SER A 9 4.05 17.37 16.98
N VAL A 10 3.75 16.23 16.38
CA VAL A 10 3.46 16.09 14.94
C VAL A 10 2.19 15.29 14.74
N SER A 11 1.46 15.61 13.67
CA SER A 11 0.38 14.76 13.17
C SER A 11 0.70 14.24 11.77
N PHE A 12 0.41 12.97 11.52
CA PHE A 12 0.59 12.35 10.21
C PHE A 12 -0.58 11.43 9.86
N SER A 13 -0.75 11.16 8.57
CA SER A 13 -1.76 10.23 8.08
C SER A 13 -1.20 8.81 8.01
N PHE A 14 -1.97 7.82 8.45
CA PHE A 14 -1.67 6.40 8.27
C PHE A 14 -2.82 5.69 7.54
N THR A 15 -2.46 4.79 6.64
CA THR A 15 -3.38 3.86 5.98
C THR A 15 -2.61 2.64 5.47
N ASP A 16 -3.30 1.51 5.40
CA ASP A 16 -2.90 0.34 4.62
C ASP A 16 -4.15 -0.20 3.91
N PHE A 17 -4.08 -1.35 3.23
CA PHE A 17 -5.24 -1.90 2.52
C PHE A 17 -6.46 -2.23 3.42
N LEU A 18 -6.23 -2.54 4.68
CA LEU A 18 -7.20 -3.07 5.64
C LEU A 18 -7.57 -2.05 6.74
N THR A 19 -6.71 -1.06 6.99
CA THR A 19 -6.89 -0.02 8.01
C THR A 19 -7.43 1.28 7.39
N PRO A 20 -8.61 1.79 7.83
CA PRO A 20 -9.14 3.07 7.38
C PRO A 20 -8.15 4.22 7.57
N SER A 21 -8.09 5.13 6.60
CA SER A 21 -7.19 6.28 6.69
C SER A 21 -7.44 7.07 7.97
N SER A 22 -6.39 7.31 8.73
CA SER A 22 -6.45 7.87 10.07
C SER A 22 -5.40 8.96 10.24
N ILE A 23 -5.71 9.96 11.07
CA ILE A 23 -4.77 10.96 11.55
C ILE A 23 -4.23 10.48 12.90
N ILE A 24 -2.91 10.31 12.96
CA ILE A 24 -2.16 9.93 14.15
C ILE A 24 -1.47 11.18 14.70
N TRP A 25 -1.53 11.36 16.01
CA TRP A 25 -0.78 12.36 16.77
C TRP A 25 0.38 11.68 17.48
N SER A 26 1.54 12.34 17.47
CA SER A 26 2.72 11.93 18.21
C SER A 26 3.31 13.13 18.92
N ASP A 27 3.57 12.97 20.21
CA ASP A 27 4.48 13.86 20.93
C ASP A 27 5.91 13.35 20.66
N ASP A 28 6.88 14.25 20.55
CA ASP A 28 8.30 13.99 20.26
C ASP A 28 9.02 13.41 21.49
N ASP A 29 8.36 12.46 22.13
CA ASP A 29 8.80 11.69 23.29
C ASP A 29 9.26 10.27 22.90
N GLY A 30 8.98 9.85 21.65
CA GLY A 30 9.31 8.53 21.12
C GLY A 30 8.32 7.42 21.51
N GLU A 31 7.24 7.74 22.23
CA GLU A 31 6.29 6.76 22.78
C GLU A 31 4.85 7.04 22.34
N THR A 32 4.47 8.31 22.20
CA THR A 32 3.09 8.71 21.94
C THR A 32 2.70 8.47 20.49
N LEU A 33 1.71 7.59 20.28
CA LEU A 33 1.02 7.39 19.00
C LEU A 33 -0.49 7.24 19.24
N LYS A 34 -1.24 8.33 19.02
CA LYS A 34 -2.69 8.37 19.27
C LYS A 34 -3.46 8.63 17.99
N THR A 35 -4.40 7.75 17.65
CA THR A 35 -5.39 8.03 16.61
C THR A 35 -6.33 9.15 17.07
N VAL A 36 -6.30 10.28 16.39
CA VAL A 36 -7.16 11.45 16.68
C VAL A 36 -8.47 11.37 15.90
N LYS A 37 -8.40 10.90 14.66
CA LYS A 37 -9.56 10.77 13.77
C LYS A 37 -9.32 9.65 12.76
N ALA A 38 -10.36 8.86 12.48
CA ALA A 38 -10.33 7.82 11.47
C ALA A 38 -11.51 7.98 10.51
N GLN A 39 -11.31 7.60 9.24
CA GLN A 39 -12.43 7.33 8.34
C GLN A 39 -13.26 6.14 8.87
N PRO A 40 -14.57 6.09 8.62
CA PRO A 40 -15.37 4.93 8.99
C PRO A 40 -14.90 3.69 8.23
N ALA A 41 -14.85 2.56 8.93
CA ALA A 41 -14.69 1.28 8.27
C ALA A 41 -15.84 1.05 7.27
N ARG A 42 -15.49 0.59 6.06
CA ARG A 42 -16.43 0.34 4.97
C ARG A 42 -16.72 -1.14 4.75
N PHE A 43 -15.95 -2.03 5.38
CA PHE A 43 -16.08 -3.49 5.36
C PHE A 43 -15.43 -4.08 6.63
N ASP A 44 -15.74 -5.32 6.99
CA ASP A 44 -15.05 -6.02 8.07
C ASP A 44 -13.69 -6.53 7.61
N ALA A 45 -12.62 -5.83 8.02
CA ALA A 45 -11.25 -6.19 7.68
C ALA A 45 -10.65 -7.28 8.58
N SER A 46 -11.31 -7.64 9.69
CA SER A 46 -10.75 -8.52 10.71
C SER A 46 -10.31 -9.91 10.22
N PRO A 47 -10.95 -10.58 9.23
CA PRO A 47 -10.49 -11.90 8.75
C PRO A 47 -9.37 -11.81 7.69
N PHE A 48 -9.03 -10.61 7.22
CA PHE A 48 -8.09 -10.42 6.12
C PHE A 48 -6.65 -10.16 6.61
N ILE A 49 -5.71 -10.40 5.72
CA ILE A 49 -4.28 -10.09 5.87
C ILE A 49 -3.76 -9.44 4.60
N SER A 50 -2.80 -8.52 4.75
CA SER A 50 -2.00 -7.98 3.66
C SER A 50 -0.56 -8.45 3.84
N GLU A 51 -0.01 -9.10 2.84
CA GLU A 51 1.35 -9.64 2.84
C GLU A 51 2.10 -9.11 1.62
N GLN A 52 3.40 -8.86 1.74
CA GLN A 52 4.26 -8.48 0.62
C GLN A 52 5.06 -9.69 0.17
N PHE A 53 5.17 -9.88 -1.15
CA PHE A 53 5.95 -10.91 -1.80
C PHE A 53 6.74 -10.32 -2.95
N GLU A 54 7.58 -11.14 -3.57
CA GLU A 54 8.33 -10.77 -4.77
C GLU A 54 8.17 -11.83 -5.87
N ALA A 55 8.02 -11.38 -7.10
CA ALA A 55 7.98 -12.23 -8.29
C ALA A 55 9.19 -11.95 -9.17
N ARG A 56 9.81 -12.98 -9.71
CA ARG A 56 10.93 -12.83 -10.65
C ARG A 56 10.39 -12.46 -12.05
N SER A 57 10.79 -11.31 -12.56
CA SER A 57 10.55 -10.89 -13.96
C SER A 57 11.40 -11.68 -14.95
N SER A 58 11.09 -11.57 -16.24
CA SER A 58 11.78 -12.29 -17.32
C SER A 58 13.29 -12.03 -17.38
N ASP A 59 13.73 -10.85 -16.97
CA ASP A 59 15.15 -10.47 -16.88
C ASP A 59 15.80 -10.75 -15.52
N GLY A 60 15.08 -11.43 -14.62
CA GLY A 60 15.56 -11.80 -13.30
C GLY A 60 15.30 -10.75 -12.21
N THR A 61 14.83 -9.55 -12.54
CA THR A 61 14.48 -8.50 -11.55
C THR A 61 13.37 -8.99 -10.63
N MET A 62 13.51 -8.80 -9.33
CA MET A 62 12.45 -9.08 -8.36
C MET A 62 11.47 -7.91 -8.33
N ILE A 63 10.20 -8.19 -8.59
CA ILE A 63 9.10 -7.23 -8.60
C ILE A 63 8.28 -7.43 -7.32
N PRO A 64 8.23 -6.44 -6.42
CA PRO A 64 7.39 -6.54 -5.23
C PRO A 64 5.91 -6.47 -5.60
N TYR A 65 5.08 -7.18 -4.84
CA TYR A 65 3.64 -7.03 -4.89
C TYR A 65 3.01 -7.34 -3.54
N PHE A 66 1.89 -6.68 -3.25
CA PHE A 66 1.07 -6.97 -2.09
C PHE A 66 -0.06 -7.92 -2.45
N VAL A 67 -0.36 -8.87 -1.57
CA VAL A 67 -1.54 -9.74 -1.63
C VAL A 67 -2.43 -9.44 -0.45
N VAL A 68 -3.67 -9.08 -0.72
CA VAL A 68 -4.72 -8.90 0.29
C VAL A 68 -5.73 -10.01 0.15
N ARG A 69 -5.87 -10.83 1.18
CA ARG A 69 -6.70 -12.05 1.17
C ARG A 69 -7.17 -12.44 2.56
N ARG A 70 -8.10 -13.41 2.67
CA ARG A 70 -8.46 -13.98 3.97
C ARG A 70 -7.30 -14.81 4.53
N ARG A 71 -7.10 -14.79 5.86
CA ARG A 71 -6.07 -15.62 6.52
C ARG A 71 -6.31 -17.12 6.38
N ASP A 72 -7.58 -17.52 6.39
CA ASP A 72 -8.03 -18.92 6.32
C ASP A 72 -8.17 -19.44 4.89
N GLN A 73 -7.69 -18.70 3.88
CA GLN A 73 -7.80 -19.11 2.50
C GLN A 73 -6.92 -20.35 2.21
N GLY A 74 -7.57 -21.49 1.95
CA GLY A 74 -6.91 -22.79 1.76
C GLY A 74 -6.53 -23.15 0.31
N GLY A 75 -6.79 -22.29 -0.68
CA GLY A 75 -6.49 -22.59 -2.07
C GLY A 75 -6.65 -21.39 -3.02
N PRO A 76 -6.49 -21.61 -4.34
CA PRO A 76 -6.68 -20.57 -5.33
C PRO A 76 -8.11 -20.00 -5.30
N VAL A 77 -8.21 -18.68 -5.46
CA VAL A 77 -9.48 -17.95 -5.55
C VAL A 77 -9.43 -16.95 -6.70
N PRO A 78 -10.59 -16.46 -7.18
CA PRO A 78 -10.61 -15.35 -8.12
C PRO A 78 -9.79 -14.17 -7.58
N THR A 79 -8.88 -13.67 -8.41
CA THR A 79 -7.90 -12.66 -8.00
C THR A 79 -7.98 -11.45 -8.91
N LEU A 80 -8.11 -10.27 -8.32
CA LEU A 80 -8.00 -8.99 -9.02
C LEU A 80 -6.57 -8.48 -8.89
N LEU A 81 -5.83 -8.50 -9.99
CA LEU A 81 -4.47 -7.95 -10.07
C LEU A 81 -4.52 -6.53 -10.63
N TYR A 82 -3.88 -5.59 -9.93
CA TYR A 82 -3.72 -4.21 -10.33
C TYR A 82 -2.23 -3.82 -10.38
N GLY A 83 -1.87 -3.00 -11.35
CA GLY A 83 -0.55 -2.40 -11.52
C GLY A 83 -0.67 -1.13 -12.36
N TYR A 84 0.34 -0.26 -12.28
CA TYR A 84 0.39 1.01 -13.02
C TYR A 84 1.68 1.15 -13.82
N GLY A 85 2.83 1.25 -13.16
CA GLY A 85 4.14 1.13 -13.82
C GLY A 85 4.53 2.29 -14.74
N GLY A 86 4.36 3.52 -14.28
CA GLY A 86 4.72 4.68 -15.09
C GLY A 86 4.79 5.98 -14.31
N PHE A 87 5.38 6.99 -14.96
CA PHE A 87 5.35 8.39 -14.54
C PHE A 87 5.86 8.65 -13.10
N GLU A 88 6.79 7.82 -12.62
CA GLU A 88 7.32 7.88 -11.24
C GLU A 88 6.24 7.73 -10.16
N VAL A 89 5.04 7.25 -10.51
CA VAL A 89 3.94 7.08 -9.56
C VAL A 89 4.20 5.82 -8.72
N PRO A 90 4.40 5.93 -7.40
CA PRO A 90 4.50 4.76 -6.54
C PRO A 90 3.11 4.24 -6.18
N LEU A 91 2.90 2.93 -6.30
CA LEU A 91 1.69 2.29 -5.78
C LEU A 91 1.87 1.89 -4.31
N LEU A 92 1.66 2.84 -3.41
CA LEU A 92 1.69 2.58 -1.96
C LEU A 92 0.41 1.86 -1.48
N PRO A 93 0.45 1.11 -0.37
CA PRO A 93 -0.75 0.61 0.28
C PRO A 93 -1.72 1.74 0.63
N GLY A 94 -3.01 1.50 0.41
CA GLY A 94 -4.05 2.48 0.74
C GLY A 94 -5.41 1.83 0.94
N TYR A 95 -6.19 2.42 1.85
CA TYR A 95 -7.43 1.83 2.34
C TYR A 95 -8.34 1.36 1.22
N ALA A 96 -8.59 0.05 1.19
CA ALA A 96 -9.29 -0.60 0.11
C ALA A 96 -10.81 -0.65 0.33
N GLY A 97 -11.43 0.33 1.00
CA GLY A 97 -12.82 0.23 1.48
C GLY A 97 -13.87 -0.28 0.47
N VAL A 98 -13.83 0.22 -0.78
CA VAL A 98 -14.73 -0.22 -1.86
C VAL A 98 -14.38 -1.63 -2.33
N ARG A 99 -13.09 -1.93 -2.53
CA ARG A 99 -12.62 -3.28 -2.91
C ARG A 99 -12.90 -4.30 -1.81
N GLY A 100 -12.71 -3.92 -0.55
CA GLY A 100 -13.03 -4.73 0.63
C GLY A 100 -14.47 -5.21 0.59
N ARG A 101 -15.40 -4.27 0.45
CA ARG A 101 -16.83 -4.55 0.42
C ARG A 101 -17.31 -5.30 -0.82
N LEU A 102 -16.82 -4.92 -2.00
CA LEU A 102 -17.37 -5.44 -3.27
C LEU A 102 -16.63 -6.66 -3.82
N TRP A 103 -15.42 -6.91 -3.33
CA TRP A 103 -14.53 -7.96 -3.84
C TRP A 103 -14.03 -8.89 -2.73
N LEU A 104 -13.34 -8.37 -1.70
CA LEU A 104 -12.72 -9.22 -0.66
C LEU A 104 -13.77 -9.96 0.18
N GLU A 105 -14.88 -9.33 0.56
CA GLU A 105 -15.99 -9.97 1.30
C GLU A 105 -16.63 -11.14 0.53
N LYS A 106 -16.41 -11.26 -0.79
CA LYS A 106 -16.84 -12.41 -1.60
C LYS A 106 -15.89 -13.60 -1.52
N GLY A 107 -14.84 -13.53 -0.71
CA GLY A 107 -13.81 -14.57 -0.59
C GLY A 107 -12.72 -14.50 -1.66
N ASN A 108 -12.64 -13.41 -2.41
CA ASN A 108 -11.65 -13.20 -3.46
C ASN A 108 -10.38 -12.53 -2.92
N ALA A 109 -9.30 -12.58 -3.71
CA ALA A 109 -8.03 -11.92 -3.38
C ALA A 109 -7.80 -10.66 -4.24
N TYR A 110 -7.07 -9.70 -3.69
CA TYR A 110 -6.59 -8.52 -4.42
C TYR A 110 -5.06 -8.50 -4.42
N VAL A 111 -4.46 -8.16 -5.55
CA VAL A 111 -3.02 -8.02 -5.70
C VAL A 111 -2.68 -6.65 -6.27
N GLN A 112 -1.72 -5.97 -5.65
CA GLN A 112 -1.14 -4.73 -6.14
C GLN A 112 0.33 -4.95 -6.48
N ALA A 113 0.68 -4.90 -7.76
CA ALA A 113 2.04 -5.08 -8.22
C ALA A 113 2.77 -3.74 -8.38
N ASN A 114 3.94 -3.64 -7.77
CA ASN A 114 4.82 -2.48 -7.82
C ASN A 114 5.80 -2.61 -9.00
N ILE A 115 5.24 -2.68 -10.21
CA ILE A 115 6.00 -2.89 -11.44
C ILE A 115 6.90 -1.68 -11.78
N ARG A 116 7.93 -1.92 -12.61
CA ARG A 116 8.86 -0.88 -13.09
C ARG A 116 8.14 0.24 -13.83
N GLY A 117 8.80 1.39 -13.94
CA GLY A 117 8.18 2.61 -14.42
C GLY A 117 7.51 3.43 -13.30
N GLY A 118 7.17 2.80 -12.18
CA GLY A 118 6.72 3.49 -10.96
C GLY A 118 7.87 4.15 -10.19
N GLY A 119 7.53 4.76 -9.05
CA GLY A 119 8.45 5.50 -8.20
C GLY A 119 8.96 4.74 -6.96
N GLU A 120 8.61 3.46 -6.81
CA GLU A 120 8.82 2.70 -5.56
C GLU A 120 10.27 2.63 -5.11
N PHE A 121 11.22 2.52 -6.05
CA PHE A 121 12.66 2.46 -5.77
C PHE A 121 13.42 3.61 -6.42
N GLY A 122 12.75 4.76 -6.56
CA GLY A 122 13.35 6.00 -7.09
C GLY A 122 13.62 5.98 -8.60
N PRO A 123 14.44 6.92 -9.09
CA PRO A 123 14.57 7.19 -10.53
C PRO A 123 15.01 5.97 -11.35
N ALA A 124 15.90 5.12 -10.82
CA ALA A 124 16.35 3.93 -11.55
C ALA A 124 15.20 2.97 -11.87
N TRP A 125 14.22 2.84 -10.97
CA TRP A 125 13.04 2.01 -11.16
C TRP A 125 12.12 2.55 -12.27
N HIS A 126 11.96 3.87 -12.31
CA HIS A 126 11.18 4.54 -13.34
C HIS A 126 11.84 4.41 -14.73
N GLN A 127 13.12 4.73 -14.80
CA GLN A 127 13.88 4.74 -16.06
C GLN A 127 13.99 3.34 -16.69
N ALA A 128 13.93 2.28 -15.87
CA ALA A 128 13.98 0.89 -16.33
C ALA A 128 12.81 0.48 -17.24
N ALA A 129 11.72 1.28 -17.32
CA ALA A 129 10.56 1.01 -18.17
C ALA A 129 10.29 2.11 -19.23
N LEU A 130 11.26 3.00 -19.50
CA LEU A 130 11.08 4.05 -20.50
C LEU A 130 11.44 3.62 -21.93
N LYS A 131 10.77 4.25 -22.90
CA LYS A 131 11.06 4.11 -24.35
C LYS A 131 11.05 2.64 -24.79
N GLY A 132 12.16 2.13 -25.35
CA GLY A 132 12.30 0.74 -25.80
C GLY A 132 12.18 -0.29 -24.68
N ASN A 133 12.28 0.13 -23.41
CA ASN A 133 12.17 -0.73 -22.24
C ASN A 133 10.74 -0.85 -21.70
N ARG A 134 9.72 -0.32 -22.40
CA ARG A 134 8.29 -0.41 -21.99
C ARG A 134 7.78 -1.85 -21.82
N GLN A 135 8.47 -2.83 -22.40
CA GLN A 135 8.13 -4.25 -22.31
C GLN A 135 8.59 -4.91 -20.98
N ASN A 136 9.43 -4.20 -20.22
CA ASN A 136 10.07 -4.70 -18.99
C ASN A 136 9.16 -4.59 -17.77
#